data_AF-A0AA97DWM7-F1
#
_entry.id   AF-A0AA97DWM7-F1
#
_cell.length_a   1.000
_cell.length_b   1.000
_cell.length_c   1.000
_cell.angle_alpha   90.00
_cell.angle_beta   90.00
_cell.angle_gamma   90.00
#
_symmetry.space_group_name_H-M   'P 1'
#
loop_
_entity.id
_entity.type
_entity.pdbx_description
1 polymer ?
#
loop_
_entity_poly.entity_id
_entity_poly.type
_entity_poly.pdbx_seq_one_letter_code
_entity_poly.pdbx_strand_id
1 'polypeptide(L)'
;MFEENGIWYQDMSFSVSPSDLGDVTFDDLAGTLLVLPAVTGEWSTDITIRPVEEITYYPNVQVGGALVKEIRVSEIGFYALSSSQGTILGYRPTFAMTKDGKKLYLTNNCIESGWCIDDWNGSSGAGHAIDQWLFDEPIDPASIASLNFDGVTVPLQ
;
A
#
# COMPACT_ATOMS: atom_id res chain seq x y z
N MET A 1 -11.36 19.80 -6.33
CA MET A 1 -10.27 20.79 -6.27
C MET A 1 -10.07 21.33 -7.68
N PHE A 2 -9.94 22.64 -7.84
CA PHE A 2 -9.73 23.30 -9.14
C PHE A 2 -8.77 24.48 -9.00
N GLU A 3 -8.16 24.90 -10.10
CA GLU A 3 -7.21 26.02 -10.16
C GLU A 3 -7.81 27.19 -10.95
N GLU A 4 -7.74 28.40 -10.41
CA GLU A 4 -8.09 29.64 -11.11
C GLU A 4 -7.08 30.74 -10.77
N ASN A 5 -6.50 31.38 -11.79
CA ASN A 5 -5.47 32.43 -11.66
C ASN A 5 -4.28 32.04 -10.77
N GLY A 6 -3.86 30.76 -10.79
CA GLY A 6 -2.72 30.26 -10.00
C GLY A 6 -3.03 30.00 -8.53
N ILE A 7 -4.31 30.04 -8.13
CA ILE A 7 -4.76 29.76 -6.77
C ILE A 7 -5.54 28.43 -6.76
N TRP A 8 -5.20 27.55 -5.83
CA TRP A 8 -5.84 26.24 -5.66
C TRP A 8 -7.03 26.33 -4.69
N TYR A 9 -8.19 25.89 -5.15
CA TYR A 9 -9.43 25.89 -4.38
C TYR A 9 -9.82 24.46 -3.98
N GLN A 10 -9.96 24.22 -2.68
CA GLN A 10 -10.52 23.00 -2.12
C GLN A 10 -11.89 23.33 -1.54
N ASP A 11 -12.93 22.67 -2.05
CA ASP A 11 -14.27 22.79 -1.52
C ASP A 11 -14.68 21.47 -0.86
N MET A 12 -15.37 21.54 0.28
CA MET A 12 -16.02 20.38 0.89
C MET A 12 -17.33 20.16 0.14
N SER A 13 -17.28 19.38 -0.93
CA SER A 13 -18.49 19.05 -1.68
C SER A 13 -19.34 18.03 -0.92
N PHE A 14 -20.59 18.37 -0.63
CA PHE A 14 -21.63 17.40 -0.31
C PHE A 14 -22.35 17.01 -1.60
N SER A 15 -22.55 15.71 -1.83
CA SER A 15 -23.34 15.23 -2.97
C SER A 15 -24.83 15.42 -2.67
N VAL A 16 -25.43 16.47 -3.24
CA VAL A 16 -26.89 16.70 -3.25
C VAL A 16 -27.42 16.52 -4.67
N SER A 17 -28.58 15.91 -4.82
CA SER A 17 -29.28 15.76 -6.10
C SER A 17 -30.34 16.87 -6.28
N PRO A 18 -30.73 17.22 -7.52
CA PRO A 18 -31.72 18.28 -7.77
C PRO A 18 -33.08 18.06 -7.06
N SER A 19 -33.45 16.81 -6.78
CA SER A 19 -34.66 16.47 -6.02
C SER A 19 -34.57 16.78 -4.51
N ASP A 20 -33.36 16.96 -3.97
CA ASP A 20 -33.10 17.25 -2.56
C ASP A 20 -33.21 18.76 -2.25
N LEU A 21 -33.35 19.60 -3.28
CA LEU A 21 -33.14 21.06 -3.20
C LEU A 21 -34.41 21.93 -3.23
N GLY A 22 -35.61 21.33 -3.16
CA GLY A 22 -36.91 22.02 -2.92
C GLY A 22 -37.04 23.46 -3.46
N ASP A 23 -37.49 24.38 -2.60
CA ASP A 23 -37.58 25.83 -2.85
C ASP A 23 -36.29 26.58 -2.43
N VAL A 24 -35.13 25.92 -2.45
CA VAL A 24 -33.88 26.53 -1.98
C VAL A 24 -33.35 27.50 -3.02
N THR A 25 -33.27 28.78 -2.64
CA THR A 25 -32.49 29.79 -3.36
C THR A 25 -31.05 29.74 -2.87
N PHE A 26 -30.09 29.62 -3.79
CA PHE A 26 -28.66 29.74 -3.47
C PHE A 26 -28.33 31.20 -3.15
N ASP A 27 -27.73 31.41 -1.98
CA ASP A 27 -27.10 32.68 -1.63
C ASP A 27 -25.70 32.76 -2.29
N ASP A 28 -25.07 33.94 -2.23
CA ASP A 28 -23.70 34.09 -2.74
C ASP A 28 -22.75 33.08 -2.06
N LEU A 29 -21.95 32.38 -2.87
CA LEU A 29 -20.95 31.43 -2.37
C LEU A 29 -19.91 32.17 -1.52
N ALA A 30 -19.98 31.99 -0.21
CA ALA A 30 -19.00 32.51 0.73
C ALA A 30 -17.99 31.41 1.10
N GLY A 31 -16.73 31.65 0.77
CA GLY A 31 -15.60 30.81 1.17
C GLY A 31 -14.61 31.59 2.05
N THR A 32 -13.87 30.90 2.90
CA THR A 32 -12.74 31.49 3.63
C THR A 32 -11.45 31.17 2.89
N LEU A 33 -10.78 32.19 2.35
CA LEU A 33 -9.44 32.07 1.78
C LEU A 33 -8.42 32.38 2.88
N LEU A 34 -7.65 31.38 3.29
CA LEU A 34 -6.52 31.57 4.20
C LEU A 34 -5.26 31.88 3.38
N VAL A 35 -4.91 33.16 3.22
CA VAL A 35 -3.66 33.56 2.56
C VAL A 35 -2.58 33.76 3.62
N LEU A 36 -1.75 32.75 3.84
CA LEU A 36 -0.52 32.89 4.63
C LEU A 36 0.64 33.21 3.68
N PRO A 37 1.57 34.10 4.06
CA PRO A 37 2.81 34.28 3.29
C PRO A 37 3.51 32.93 3.13
N ALA A 38 3.99 32.63 1.92
CA ALA A 38 4.85 31.47 1.72
C ALA A 38 6.07 31.60 2.63
N VAL A 39 6.36 30.57 3.41
CA VAL A 39 7.67 30.47 4.07
C VAL A 39 8.66 30.16 2.95
N THR A 40 9.65 31.03 2.76
CA THR A 40 10.69 30.88 1.74
C THR A 40 12.04 30.69 2.41
N GLY A 41 12.82 29.72 1.94
CA GLY A 41 14.14 29.41 2.46
C GLY A 41 14.76 28.23 1.71
N GLU A 42 16.01 27.92 2.01
CA GLU A 42 16.62 26.66 1.61
C GLU A 42 16.52 25.70 2.79
N TRP A 43 15.88 24.56 2.59
CA TRP A 43 15.85 23.47 3.55
C TRP A 43 16.67 22.33 3.01
N SER A 44 17.71 21.95 3.75
CA SER A 44 18.46 20.73 3.51
C SER A 44 18.47 19.91 4.79
N THR A 45 18.54 18.59 4.61
CA THR A 45 18.77 17.65 5.70
C THR A 45 19.68 16.56 5.19
N ASP A 46 20.61 16.13 6.03
CA ASP A 46 21.43 14.97 5.77
C ASP A 46 20.83 13.77 6.51
N ILE A 47 20.38 12.76 5.75
CA ILE A 47 19.85 11.51 6.31
C ILE A 47 20.80 10.40 5.87
N THR A 48 21.41 9.72 6.85
CA THR A 48 22.17 8.51 6.58
C THR A 48 21.22 7.33 6.52
N ILE A 49 20.96 6.83 5.31
CA ILE A 49 20.19 5.60 5.10
C ILE A 49 21.13 4.41 5.29
N ARG A 50 20.72 3.45 6.12
CA ARG A 50 21.42 2.16 6.26
C ARG A 50 20.49 1.06 5.76
N PRO A 51 20.97 0.14 4.90
CA PRO A 51 20.18 -1.01 4.52
C PRO A 51 19.90 -1.86 5.76
N VAL A 52 18.65 -2.27 5.92
CA VAL A 52 18.23 -3.25 6.94
C VAL A 52 18.58 -4.64 6.43
N GLU A 53 19.00 -5.54 7.32
CA GLU A 53 19.18 -6.94 6.94
C GLU A 53 17.84 -7.58 6.58
N GLU A 54 17.81 -8.27 5.45
CA GLU A 54 16.63 -8.97 4.94
C GLU A 54 17.00 -10.41 4.61
N ILE A 55 16.09 -11.34 4.90
CA ILE A 55 16.17 -12.71 4.41
C ILE A 55 15.26 -12.84 3.20
N THR A 56 15.82 -13.28 2.08
CA THR A 56 15.08 -13.46 0.82
C THR A 56 14.78 -14.93 0.58
N TYR A 57 13.54 -15.22 0.21
CA TYR A 57 13.02 -16.56 -0.11
C TYR A 57 12.40 -16.57 -1.50
N TYR A 58 12.49 -17.70 -2.19
CA TYR A 58 11.93 -17.91 -3.53
C TYR A 58 10.92 -19.07 -3.56
N PRO A 59 9.76 -18.92 -2.93
CA PRO A 59 8.86 -20.03 -2.64
C PRO A 59 8.19 -20.62 -3.89
N ASN A 60 7.96 -19.83 -4.94
CA ASN A 60 7.28 -20.24 -6.18
C ASN A 60 5.92 -20.92 -5.92
N VAL A 61 5.10 -20.33 -5.04
CA VAL A 61 3.78 -20.86 -4.66
C VAL A 61 2.66 -20.06 -5.32
N GLN A 62 1.60 -20.75 -5.79
CA GLN A 62 0.41 -20.11 -6.35
C GLN A 62 -0.60 -19.73 -5.27
N VAL A 63 -1.01 -18.47 -5.25
CA VAL A 63 -2.05 -17.93 -4.36
C VAL A 63 -3.05 -17.15 -5.20
N GLY A 64 -4.27 -17.66 -5.33
CA GLY A 64 -5.34 -16.94 -6.04
C GLY A 64 -4.99 -16.55 -7.49
N GLY A 65 -4.15 -17.33 -8.17
CA GLY A 65 -3.66 -17.05 -9.53
C GLY A 65 -2.42 -16.14 -9.61
N ALA A 66 -1.89 -15.68 -8.47
CA ALA A 66 -0.59 -15.02 -8.38
C ALA A 66 0.50 -16.02 -8.00
N LEU A 67 1.56 -16.10 -8.81
CA LEU A 67 2.75 -16.87 -8.46
C LEU A 67 3.65 -16.01 -7.57
N VAL A 68 3.71 -16.32 -6.28
CA VAL A 68 4.62 -15.68 -5.32
C VAL A 68 6.04 -16.13 -5.64
N LYS A 69 6.81 -15.22 -6.22
CA LYS A 69 8.18 -15.50 -6.71
C LYS A 69 9.22 -15.21 -5.65
N GLU A 70 9.03 -14.13 -4.90
CA GLU A 70 10.00 -13.66 -3.93
C GLU A 70 9.28 -13.16 -2.68
N ILE A 71 9.84 -13.49 -1.52
CA ILE A 71 9.47 -12.91 -0.24
C ILE A 71 10.76 -12.38 0.40
N ARG A 72 10.75 -11.14 0.87
CA ARG A 72 11.82 -10.58 1.69
C ARG A 72 11.27 -10.28 3.07
N VAL A 73 11.94 -10.75 4.11
CA VAL A 73 11.54 -10.52 5.50
C VAL A 73 12.62 -9.70 6.19
N SER A 74 12.22 -8.59 6.80
CA SER A 74 13.05 -7.72 7.63
C SER A 74 12.53 -7.72 9.06
N GLU A 75 13.23 -7.01 9.95
CA GLU A 75 12.84 -6.91 11.36
C GLU A 75 11.44 -6.29 11.55
N ILE A 76 11.06 -5.38 10.65
CA ILE A 76 9.84 -4.57 10.77
C ILE A 76 8.68 -5.05 9.90
N GLY A 77 8.91 -6.00 8.99
CA GLY A 77 7.88 -6.40 8.05
C GLY A 77 8.34 -7.37 6.99
N PHE A 78 7.51 -7.57 5.99
CA PHE A 78 7.88 -8.35 4.82
C PHE A 78 7.29 -7.78 3.53
N TYR A 79 7.95 -8.13 2.44
CA TYR A 79 7.63 -7.81 1.07
C TYR A 79 7.33 -9.11 0.31
N ALA A 80 6.33 -9.10 -0.56
CA ALA A 80 6.05 -10.18 -1.50
C ALA A 80 6.00 -9.64 -2.94
N LEU A 81 6.78 -10.26 -3.82
CA LEU A 81 6.69 -10.06 -5.27
C LEU A 81 5.99 -11.25 -5.90
N SER A 82 4.92 -10.98 -6.62
CA SER A 82 4.17 -12.02 -7.32
C SER A 82 4.00 -11.71 -8.79
N SER A 83 4.12 -12.70 -9.67
CA SER A 83 3.67 -12.56 -11.06
C SER A 83 2.19 -12.90 -11.16
N SER A 84 1.40 -11.99 -11.71
CA SER A 84 -0.05 -12.15 -11.80
C SER A 84 -0.65 -11.32 -12.95
N GLN A 85 -1.88 -11.66 -13.33
CA GLN A 85 -2.70 -10.88 -14.26
C GLN A 85 -3.72 -10.03 -13.49
N GLY A 86 -3.25 -9.17 -12.59
CA GLY A 86 -4.09 -8.27 -11.78
C GLY A 86 -4.41 -8.79 -10.38
N THR A 87 -3.90 -9.96 -9.98
CA THR A 87 -4.06 -10.46 -8.61
C THR A 87 -3.01 -9.82 -7.69
N ILE A 88 -3.48 -9.04 -6.71
CA ILE A 88 -2.70 -8.57 -5.55
C ILE A 88 -3.00 -9.43 -4.32
N LEU A 89 -2.03 -9.55 -3.40
CA LEU A 89 -2.18 -10.32 -2.16
C LEU A 89 -2.57 -9.45 -0.97
N GLY A 90 -2.20 -8.18 -0.99
CA GLY A 90 -2.46 -7.23 0.08
C GLY A 90 -3.94 -7.04 0.39
N TYR A 91 -4.20 -6.56 1.60
CA TYR A 91 -5.54 -6.34 2.19
C TYR A 91 -6.45 -7.58 2.30
N ARG A 92 -5.95 -8.78 1.96
CA ARG A 92 -6.61 -10.06 2.23
C ARG A 92 -6.28 -10.57 3.63
N PRO A 93 -7.06 -11.51 4.18
CA PRO A 93 -6.71 -12.19 5.42
C PRO A 93 -5.28 -12.72 5.36
N THR A 94 -4.38 -12.11 6.15
CA THR A 94 -2.94 -12.39 6.09
C THR A 94 -2.41 -12.62 7.49
N PHE A 95 -1.55 -13.62 7.65
CA PHE A 95 -0.82 -13.83 8.89
C PHE A 95 0.54 -14.46 8.65
N ALA A 96 1.50 -14.18 9.53
CA ALA A 96 2.74 -14.93 9.63
C ALA A 96 2.63 -15.99 10.74
N MET A 97 3.29 -17.12 10.55
CA MET A 97 3.49 -18.14 11.57
C MET A 97 4.97 -18.18 11.90
N THR A 98 5.31 -18.04 13.18
CA THR A 98 6.68 -18.19 13.68
C THR A 98 7.01 -19.67 13.90
N LYS A 99 8.30 -20.00 13.99
CA LYS A 99 8.82 -21.36 14.21
C LYS A 99 8.41 -21.95 15.56
N ASP A 100 8.08 -21.11 16.55
CA ASP A 100 7.54 -21.53 17.85
C ASP A 100 6.00 -21.68 17.86
N GLY A 101 5.34 -21.41 16.72
CA GLY A 101 3.89 -21.59 16.56
C GLY A 101 3.03 -20.37 16.92
N LYS A 102 3.63 -19.21 17.19
CA LYS A 102 2.88 -17.95 17.34
C LYS A 102 2.34 -17.47 15.99
N LYS A 103 1.06 -17.07 16.00
CA LYS A 103 0.38 -16.50 14.85
C LYS A 103 0.37 -14.97 14.96
N LEU A 104 0.91 -14.28 13.95
CA LEU A 104 0.93 -12.83 13.84
C LEU A 104 -0.09 -12.40 12.79
N TYR A 105 -1.18 -11.74 13.19
CA TYR A 105 -2.22 -11.30 12.27
C TYR A 105 -1.83 -9.98 11.60
N LEU A 106 -1.87 -9.93 10.26
CA LEU A 106 -1.28 -8.85 9.48
C LEU A 106 -2.26 -8.25 8.47
N THR A 107 -3.51 -8.73 8.40
CA THR A 107 -4.53 -8.24 7.47
C THR A 107 -4.65 -6.71 7.43
N ASN A 108 -4.59 -6.05 8.60
CA ASN A 108 -4.72 -4.60 8.73
C ASN A 108 -3.38 -3.85 8.68
N ASN A 109 -2.27 -4.58 8.55
CA ASN A 109 -0.92 -4.04 8.56
C ASN A 109 -0.30 -3.99 7.16
N CYS A 110 -1.11 -4.24 6.12
CA CYS A 110 -0.70 -4.04 4.74
C CYS A 110 -0.56 -2.54 4.48
N ILE A 111 0.63 -2.11 4.05
CA ILE A 111 0.97 -0.70 3.81
C ILE A 111 1.13 -0.38 2.33
N GLU A 112 1.39 -1.39 1.52
CA GLU A 112 1.51 -1.28 0.07
C GLU A 112 0.87 -2.51 -0.55
N SER A 113 0.07 -2.30 -1.58
CA SER A 113 -0.49 -3.37 -2.39
C SER A 113 -0.87 -2.79 -3.74
N GLY A 114 -0.09 -3.13 -4.75
CA GLY A 114 -0.21 -2.57 -6.09
C GLY A 114 0.11 -3.61 -7.14
N TRP A 115 -0.62 -3.55 -8.26
CA TRP A 115 -0.28 -4.31 -9.46
C TRP A 115 0.19 -3.36 -10.55
N CYS A 116 1.26 -3.72 -11.23
CA CYS A 116 1.77 -2.95 -12.35
C CYS A 116 2.22 -3.85 -13.49
N ILE A 117 2.34 -3.25 -14.68
CA ILE A 117 2.79 -3.92 -15.90
C ILE A 117 4.25 -3.54 -16.11
N ASP A 118 5.11 -4.54 -16.31
CA ASP A 118 6.54 -4.34 -16.55
C ASP A 118 6.84 -3.60 -17.86
N ASP A 119 5.98 -3.77 -18.88
CA ASP A 119 6.07 -3.10 -20.17
C ASP A 119 4.69 -2.65 -20.66
N TRP A 120 4.39 -1.35 -20.54
CA TRP A 120 3.13 -0.74 -20.98
C TRP A 120 2.88 -0.91 -22.50
N ASN A 121 3.92 -1.17 -23.28
CA ASN A 121 3.85 -1.35 -24.74
C ASN A 121 3.92 -2.83 -25.18
N GLY A 122 4.09 -3.76 -24.24
CA GLY A 122 4.12 -5.20 -24.50
C GLY A 122 2.72 -5.78 -24.67
N SER A 123 2.51 -6.62 -25.68
CA SER A 123 1.23 -7.32 -25.93
C SER A 123 0.91 -8.41 -24.90
N SER A 124 1.83 -8.72 -23.99
CA SER A 124 1.59 -9.62 -22.87
C SER A 124 1.14 -8.82 -21.66
N GLY A 125 -0.15 -8.90 -21.30
CA GLY A 125 -0.68 -8.36 -20.04
C GLY A 125 -0.18 -9.08 -18.77
N ALA A 126 1.05 -9.61 -18.81
CA ALA A 126 1.72 -10.19 -17.67
C ALA A 126 2.31 -9.04 -16.85
N GLY A 127 1.77 -8.82 -15.66
CA GLY A 127 2.29 -7.85 -14.70
C GLY A 127 2.81 -8.54 -13.45
N HIS A 128 3.13 -7.72 -12.46
CA HIS A 128 3.50 -8.19 -11.15
C HIS A 128 2.77 -7.38 -10.07
N ALA A 129 2.52 -8.04 -8.95
CA ALA A 129 2.03 -7.43 -7.74
C ALA A 129 3.18 -7.26 -6.75
N ILE A 130 3.22 -6.10 -6.12
CA ILE A 130 4.06 -5.78 -4.98
C ILE A 130 3.15 -5.57 -3.79
N ASP A 131 3.38 -6.33 -2.74
CA ASP A 131 2.61 -6.24 -1.51
C ASP A 131 3.56 -6.17 -0.32
N GLN A 132 3.28 -5.29 0.65
CA GLN A 132 4.09 -5.11 1.85
C GLN A 132 3.24 -5.03 3.11
N TRP A 133 3.76 -5.61 4.19
CA TRP A 133 3.14 -5.63 5.50
C TRP A 133 4.14 -5.27 6.59
N LEU A 134 3.66 -4.61 7.65
CA LEU A 134 4.43 -4.32 8.85
C LEU A 134 4.08 -5.27 9.99
N PHE A 135 5.06 -5.63 10.80
CA PHE A 135 4.82 -6.24 12.10
C PHE A 135 4.47 -5.16 13.13
N ASP A 136 3.67 -5.51 14.14
CA ASP A 136 3.31 -4.59 15.23
C ASP A 136 4.53 -4.22 16.09
N GLU A 137 5.47 -5.16 16.22
CA GLU A 137 6.74 -5.00 16.94
C GLU A 137 7.87 -5.59 16.09
N PRO A 138 9.11 -5.09 16.23
CA PRO A 138 10.26 -5.69 15.56
C PRO A 138 10.45 -7.16 15.96
N ILE A 139 10.78 -8.02 14.98
CA ILE A 139 10.99 -9.46 15.18
C ILE A 139 12.30 -9.93 14.55
N ASP A 140 12.83 -11.06 15.00
CA ASP A 140 13.88 -11.77 14.25
C ASP A 140 13.30 -12.32 12.93
N PRO A 141 13.77 -11.89 11.74
CA PRO A 141 13.27 -12.38 10.46
C PRO A 141 13.39 -13.90 10.33
N ALA A 142 14.45 -14.49 10.90
CA ALA A 142 14.69 -15.92 10.84
C ALA A 142 13.72 -16.74 11.71
N SER A 143 12.94 -16.07 12.58
CA SER A 143 11.92 -16.72 13.41
C SER A 143 10.62 -17.02 12.65
N ILE A 144 10.39 -16.42 11.48
CA ILE A 144 9.20 -16.72 10.66
C ILE A 144 9.38 -18.07 9.96
N ALA A 145 8.34 -18.91 10.03
CA ALA A 145 8.29 -20.22 9.39
C ALA A 145 7.49 -20.21 8.08
N SER A 146 6.39 -19.45 8.04
CA SER A 146 5.54 -19.37 6.85
C SER A 146 4.70 -18.09 6.86
N LEU A 147 4.26 -17.68 5.69
CA LEU A 147 3.23 -16.67 5.51
C LEU A 147 1.95 -17.33 5.00
N ASN A 148 0.79 -16.82 5.39
CA ASN A 148 -0.49 -17.24 4.86
C ASN A 148 -1.18 -16.07 4.21
N PHE A 149 -1.63 -16.29 2.98
CA PHE A 149 -2.40 -15.33 2.20
C PHE A 149 -3.74 -15.97 1.86
N ASP A 150 -4.81 -15.49 2.49
CA ASP A 150 -6.19 -15.89 2.23
C ASP A 150 -6.41 -17.43 2.27
N GLY A 151 -5.82 -18.08 3.28
CA GLY A 151 -5.94 -19.53 3.48
C GLY A 151 -4.85 -20.36 2.78
N VAL A 152 -4.02 -19.78 1.93
CA VAL A 152 -2.88 -20.47 1.31
C VAL A 152 -1.59 -20.21 2.08
N THR A 153 -0.95 -21.28 2.56
CA THR A 153 0.32 -21.20 3.28
C THR A 153 1.51 -21.27 2.32
N VAL A 154 2.39 -20.28 2.42
CA VAL A 154 3.65 -20.15 1.71
C VAL A 154 4.79 -20.41 2.71
N PRO A 155 5.52 -21.54 2.60
CA PRO A 155 6.62 -21.85 3.51
C PRO A 155 7.83 -20.96 3.23
N LEU A 156 8.54 -20.56 4.29
CA LEU A 156 9.82 -19.84 4.21
C LEU A 156 10.95 -20.80 4.62
N GLN A 157 11.62 -21.37 3.62
CA GLN A 157 12.70 -22.35 3.76
C GLN A 157 13.81 -22.10 2.75
#